data_AF-A0A5C9EX12-F1
#
_entry.id   AF-A0A5C9EX12-F1
#
_cell.length_a   1.000
_cell.length_b   1.000
_cell.length_c   1.000
_cell.angle_alpha   90.00
_cell.angle_beta   90.00
_cell.angle_gamma   90.00
#
_symmetry.space_group_name_H-M   'P 1'
#
loop_
_entity.id
_entity.type
_entity.pdbx_description
1 polymer ?
#
loop_
_entity_poly.entity_id
_entity_poly.type
_entity_poly.pdbx_seq_one_letter_code
_entity_poly.pdbx_strand_id
1 'polypeptide(L)'
;MEASSLPSKSKDLSEVFSKIFSCIDALQAFKDKYDKKLNLDKLFSLLHIPIQERKLYIQLILKFQDLFQDVLNGFELKHIQSQKGSYLKTSKVKNESNKKNQFFQDSAISLKIPHEIYLTKGEANFWNDFIYAFKHVRRGKGFDINKESLETCNIIGKLRKKHPYLFFSNGNELVYPTKFGMELGSKITCYIKVNRQFDEILIDNVRVIIKK
;
A
#
# COMPACT_ATOMS: atom_id res chain seq x y z
N MET A 1 6.17 -23.65 57.11
CA MET A 1 6.82 -22.78 56.11
C MET A 1 6.34 -23.23 54.75
N GLU A 2 5.23 -22.65 54.29
CA GLU A 2 4.67 -22.94 52.97
C GLU A 2 5.48 -22.16 51.92
N ALA A 3 6.17 -22.88 51.06
CA ALA A 3 6.82 -22.30 49.89
C ALA A 3 5.73 -21.97 48.87
N SER A 4 5.30 -20.70 48.84
CA SER A 4 4.42 -20.18 47.79
C SER A 4 5.17 -20.19 46.45
N SER A 5 4.92 -21.19 45.62
CA SER A 5 5.38 -21.20 44.23
C SER A 5 4.61 -20.13 43.46
N LEU A 6 5.29 -19.03 43.15
CA LEU A 6 4.80 -17.99 42.24
C LEU A 6 4.44 -18.64 40.89
N PRO A 7 3.22 -18.43 40.34
CA PRO A 7 2.82 -19.03 39.09
C PRO A 7 3.64 -18.47 37.92
N SER A 8 3.89 -19.38 36.97
CA SER A 8 4.82 -19.33 35.86
C SER A 8 4.43 -18.34 34.74
N LYS A 9 4.55 -17.03 34.99
CA LYS A 9 4.35 -15.99 33.96
C LYS A 9 5.19 -16.21 32.69
N SER A 10 6.32 -16.90 32.79
CA SER A 10 7.20 -17.21 31.65
C SER A 10 6.67 -18.31 30.73
N LYS A 11 5.93 -19.31 31.24
CA LYS A 11 5.33 -20.37 30.41
C LYS A 11 4.18 -19.84 29.56
N ASP A 12 3.39 -18.95 30.14
CA ASP A 12 2.20 -18.36 29.52
C ASP A 12 2.58 -17.48 28.31
N LEU A 13 3.62 -16.66 28.46
CA LEU A 13 4.15 -15.84 27.36
C LEU A 13 4.74 -16.68 26.22
N SER A 14 5.44 -17.76 26.54
CA SER A 14 6.00 -18.67 25.53
C SER A 14 4.91 -19.31 24.67
N GLU A 15 3.77 -19.67 25.28
CA GLU A 15 2.64 -20.22 24.56
C GLU A 15 1.99 -19.18 23.64
N VAL A 16 1.82 -17.95 24.12
CA VAL A 16 1.31 -16.83 23.31
C VAL A 16 2.22 -16.56 22.11
N PHE A 17 3.54 -16.51 22.30
CA PHE A 17 4.48 -16.33 21.18
C PHE A 17 4.42 -17.48 20.18
N SER A 18 4.33 -18.73 20.65
CA SER A 18 4.17 -19.89 19.78
C SER A 18 2.91 -19.78 18.91
N LYS A 19 1.76 -19.40 19.50
CA LYS A 19 0.52 -19.16 18.76
C LYS A 19 0.66 -18.04 17.72
N ILE A 20 1.37 -16.95 18.04
CA ILE A 20 1.63 -15.85 17.09
C ILE A 20 2.49 -16.33 15.93
N PHE A 21 3.57 -17.08 16.18
CA PHE A 21 4.41 -17.63 15.10
C PHE A 21 3.61 -18.58 14.21
N SER A 22 2.79 -19.46 14.78
CA SER A 22 1.93 -20.34 13.98
C SER A 22 0.88 -19.59 13.15
N CYS A 23 0.35 -18.47 13.65
CA CYS A 23 -0.50 -17.58 12.86
C CYS A 23 0.28 -16.98 11.67
N ILE A 24 1.52 -16.54 11.88
CA ILE A 24 2.38 -16.00 10.81
C ILE A 24 2.67 -17.08 9.76
N ASP A 25 2.99 -18.30 10.17
CA ASP A 25 3.24 -19.42 9.27
C ASP A 25 2.00 -19.77 8.44
N ALA A 26 0.81 -19.74 9.06
CA ALA A 26 -0.46 -19.94 8.33
C ALA A 26 -0.69 -18.83 7.28
N LEU A 27 -0.29 -17.59 7.57
CA LEU A 27 -0.36 -16.48 6.61
C LEU A 27 0.65 -16.63 5.48
N GLN A 28 1.82 -17.25 5.70
CA GLN A 28 2.79 -17.52 4.63
C GLN A 28 2.21 -18.43 3.54
N ALA A 29 1.21 -19.27 3.85
CA ALA A 29 0.55 -20.12 2.86
C ALA A 29 -0.20 -19.34 1.75
N PHE A 30 -0.41 -18.03 1.94
CA PHE A 30 -0.97 -17.11 0.94
C PHE A 30 0.04 -16.63 -0.08
N LYS A 31 1.33 -16.92 0.10
CA LYS A 31 2.35 -16.63 -0.90
C LYS A 31 1.92 -17.26 -2.24
N ASP A 32 1.82 -16.43 -3.27
CA ASP A 32 1.37 -16.80 -4.62
C ASP A 32 -0.10 -17.31 -4.71
N LYS A 33 -0.93 -17.15 -3.66
CA LYS A 33 -2.31 -17.68 -3.57
C LYS A 33 -3.30 -16.66 -2.98
N TYR A 34 -3.31 -15.46 -3.55
CA TYR A 34 -4.03 -14.29 -3.00
C TYR A 34 -5.55 -14.36 -3.08
N ASP A 35 -6.11 -15.15 -4.01
CA ASP A 35 -7.56 -15.29 -4.18
C ASP A 35 -8.20 -16.26 -3.18
N LYS A 36 -7.39 -16.99 -2.41
CA LYS A 36 -7.90 -17.94 -1.42
C LYS A 36 -8.41 -17.18 -0.19
N LYS A 37 -9.38 -17.78 0.51
CA LYS A 37 -9.89 -17.26 1.78
C LYS A 37 -9.30 -18.09 2.92
N LEU A 38 -8.78 -17.42 3.95
CA LEU A 38 -8.39 -18.07 5.19
C LEU A 38 -9.63 -18.29 6.06
N ASN A 39 -9.90 -19.53 6.44
CA ASN A 39 -10.91 -19.79 7.47
C ASN A 39 -10.27 -19.59 8.85
N LEU A 40 -10.52 -18.41 9.43
CA LEU A 40 -9.99 -18.03 10.74
C LEU A 40 -10.53 -18.90 11.88
N ASP A 41 -11.78 -19.35 11.82
CA ASP A 41 -12.35 -20.23 12.85
C ASP A 41 -11.64 -21.57 12.90
N LYS A 42 -11.30 -22.13 11.73
CA LYS A 42 -10.50 -23.36 11.64
C LYS A 42 -9.08 -23.15 12.17
N LEU A 43 -8.44 -22.03 11.81
CA LEU A 43 -7.12 -21.68 12.30
C LEU A 43 -7.09 -21.53 13.83
N PHE A 44 -8.01 -20.75 14.40
CA PHE A 44 -8.09 -20.53 15.84
C PHE A 44 -8.44 -21.80 16.61
N SER A 45 -9.23 -22.70 16.02
CA SER A 45 -9.52 -24.00 16.64
C SER A 45 -8.28 -24.90 16.65
N LEU A 46 -7.48 -24.91 15.57
CA LEU A 46 -6.23 -25.68 15.49
C LEU A 46 -5.16 -25.14 16.45
N LEU A 47 -5.12 -23.82 16.66
CA LEU A 47 -4.16 -23.17 17.56
C LEU A 47 -4.67 -23.06 19.00
N HIS A 48 -5.83 -23.66 19.30
CA HIS A 48 -6.47 -23.61 20.61
C HIS A 48 -6.57 -22.18 21.17
N ILE A 49 -6.95 -21.22 20.32
CA ILE A 49 -7.15 -19.82 20.70
C ILE A 49 -8.58 -19.64 21.25
N PRO A 50 -8.73 -19.19 22.51
CA PRO A 50 -10.03 -18.94 23.12
C PRO A 50 -10.85 -17.93 22.33
N ILE A 51 -12.17 -18.14 22.24
CA ILE A 51 -13.08 -17.27 21.47
C ILE A 51 -12.96 -15.80 21.87
N GLN A 52 -12.78 -15.54 23.16
CA GLN A 52 -12.64 -14.20 23.76
C GLN A 52 -11.39 -13.46 23.26
N GLU A 53 -10.33 -14.19 22.90
CA GLU A 53 -9.04 -13.63 22.48
C GLU A 53 -8.91 -13.51 20.96
N ARG A 54 -9.72 -14.23 20.17
CA ARG A 54 -9.63 -14.26 18.70
C ARG A 54 -9.59 -12.86 18.07
N LYS A 55 -10.38 -11.93 18.60
CA LYS A 55 -10.41 -10.53 18.12
C LYS A 55 -9.06 -9.83 18.29
N LEU A 56 -8.33 -10.10 19.38
CA LEU A 56 -7.02 -9.52 19.63
C LEU A 56 -5.97 -10.03 18.64
N TYR A 57 -6.01 -11.33 18.32
CA TYR A 57 -5.15 -11.91 17.29
C TYR A 57 -5.40 -11.33 15.90
N ILE A 58 -6.67 -11.15 15.51
CA ILE A 58 -7.02 -10.49 14.24
C ILE A 58 -6.49 -9.04 14.22
N GLN A 59 -6.73 -8.28 15.29
CA GLN A 59 -6.24 -6.90 15.39
C GLN A 59 -4.72 -6.83 15.33
N LEU A 60 -4.01 -7.77 15.94
CA LEU A 60 -2.56 -7.84 15.89
C LEU A 60 -2.07 -8.07 14.44
N ILE A 61 -2.68 -9.01 13.72
CA ILE A 61 -2.34 -9.30 12.31
C ILE A 61 -2.56 -8.05 11.44
N LEU A 62 -3.70 -7.37 11.58
CA LEU A 62 -4.00 -6.16 10.80
C LEU A 62 -3.05 -5.01 11.16
N LYS A 63 -2.74 -4.81 12.45
CA LYS A 63 -1.74 -3.81 12.87
C LYS A 63 -0.36 -4.08 12.29
N PHE A 64 0.06 -5.35 12.21
CA PHE A 64 1.30 -5.71 11.54
C PHE A 64 1.23 -5.34 10.05
N GLN A 65 0.14 -5.66 9.36
CA GLN A 65 -0.05 -5.27 7.97
C GLN A 65 0.07 -3.76 7.77
N ASP A 66 -0.59 -2.95 8.60
CA ASP A 66 -0.54 -1.49 8.55
C ASP A 66 0.89 -0.97 8.81
N LEU A 67 1.59 -1.53 9.81
CA LEU A 67 2.97 -1.18 10.13
C LEU A 67 3.91 -1.40 8.92
N PHE A 68 3.75 -2.50 8.20
CA PHE A 68 4.56 -2.80 7.02
C PHE A 68 4.18 -1.94 5.80
N GLN A 69 2.90 -1.61 5.63
CA GLN A 69 2.43 -0.79 4.52
C GLN A 69 2.78 0.70 4.67
N ASP A 70 2.74 1.22 5.91
CA ASP A 70 2.92 2.64 6.16
C ASP A 70 4.31 2.97 6.71
N VAL A 71 4.73 2.31 7.80
CA VAL A 71 5.94 2.69 8.56
C VAL A 71 7.21 2.11 7.94
N LEU A 72 7.15 0.86 7.47
CA LEU A 72 8.29 0.15 6.90
C LEU A 72 8.25 0.08 5.38
N ASN A 73 7.48 0.96 4.73
CA ASN A 73 7.35 0.98 3.28
C ASN A 73 8.71 1.16 2.57
N GLY A 74 9.24 0.10 1.97
CA GLY A 74 10.57 0.08 1.33
C GLY A 74 11.76 -0.03 2.31
N PHE A 75 11.50 -0.27 3.59
CA PHE A 75 12.51 -0.48 4.62
C PHE A 75 12.32 -1.84 5.31
N GLU A 76 13.44 -2.48 5.66
CA GLU A 76 13.45 -3.68 6.49
C GLU A 76 14.01 -3.35 7.87
N LEU A 77 13.48 -4.03 8.90
CA LEU A 77 14.04 -3.98 10.24
C LEU A 77 15.12 -5.05 10.38
N LYS A 78 16.31 -4.63 10.79
CA LYS A 78 17.40 -5.51 11.17
C LYS A 78 17.65 -5.42 12.66
N HIS A 79 17.75 -6.58 13.28
CA HIS A 79 18.29 -6.68 14.62
C HIS A 79 19.80 -6.41 14.56
N ILE A 80 20.28 -5.48 15.39
CA ILE A 80 21.70 -5.15 15.52
C ILE A 80 22.07 -5.22 16.99
N GLN A 81 23.08 -6.03 17.28
CA GLN A 81 23.71 -6.09 18.59
C GLN A 81 24.92 -5.15 18.63
N SER A 82 25.03 -4.35 19.69
CA SER A 82 26.22 -3.53 19.95
C SER A 82 26.64 -3.64 21.42
N GLN A 83 27.79 -3.06 21.77
CA GLN A 83 28.27 -3.00 23.16
C GLN A 83 27.29 -2.30 24.11
N LYS A 84 26.41 -1.43 23.58
CA LYS A 84 25.43 -0.65 24.37
C LYS A 84 24.04 -1.31 24.45
N GLY A 85 23.82 -2.43 23.76
CA GLY A 85 22.55 -3.14 23.78
C GLY A 85 22.09 -3.68 22.42
N SER A 86 20.87 -4.20 22.44
CA SER A 86 20.15 -4.76 21.29
C SER A 86 19.21 -3.72 20.70
N TYR A 87 19.32 -3.45 19.40
CA TYR A 87 18.53 -2.43 18.70
C TYR A 87 17.86 -3.00 17.45
N LEU A 88 16.79 -2.34 17.03
CA LEU A 88 16.24 -2.50 15.69
C LEU A 88 16.67 -1.30 14.86
N LYS A 89 17.30 -1.57 13.71
CA LYS A 89 17.69 -0.55 12.74
C LYS A 89 16.94 -0.76 11.44
N THR A 90 16.41 0.32 10.88
CA THR A 90 15.84 0.30 9.53
C THR A 90 16.97 0.36 8.49
N SER A 91 16.89 -0.50 7.47
CA SER A 91 17.70 -0.36 6.25
C SER A 91 16.79 -0.36 5.04
N LYS A 92 17.17 0.37 3.98
CA LYS A 92 16.44 0.28 2.71
C LYS A 92 16.55 -1.14 2.17
N VAL A 93 15.42 -1.70 1.73
CA VAL A 93 15.40 -2.98 1.03
C VAL A 93 16.25 -2.84 -0.22
N LYS A 94 17.36 -3.57 -0.30
CA LYS A 94 18.16 -3.66 -1.53
C LYS A 94 17.39 -4.58 -2.47
N ASN A 95 16.83 -4.02 -3.53
CA ASN A 95 16.11 -4.77 -4.55
C ASN A 95 17.09 -5.61 -5.39
N GLU A 96 17.62 -6.68 -4.80
CA GLU A 96 18.27 -7.76 -5.53
C GLU A 96 17.26 -8.90 -5.62
N SER A 97 16.62 -9.01 -6.79
CA SER A 97 15.98 -10.22 -7.29
C SER A 97 14.96 -10.91 -6.37
N ASN A 98 13.73 -10.40 -6.30
CA ASN A 98 12.53 -11.23 -6.16
C ASN A 98 11.31 -10.56 -6.79
N LYS A 99 11.36 -10.41 -8.12
CA LYS A 99 10.18 -10.28 -8.97
C LYS A 99 9.34 -11.53 -8.81
N LYS A 100 8.26 -11.49 -8.04
CA LYS A 100 7.04 -12.28 -8.34
C LYS A 100 5.79 -11.90 -7.55
N ASN A 101 5.88 -11.17 -6.43
CA ASN A 101 4.68 -10.83 -5.63
C ASN A 101 4.46 -9.34 -5.32
N GLN A 102 5.08 -8.44 -6.08
CA GLN A 102 4.74 -7.01 -6.08
C GLN A 102 3.78 -6.69 -7.24
N PHE A 103 2.63 -7.34 -7.32
CA PHE A 103 1.68 -7.07 -8.40
C PHE A 103 0.69 -5.93 -8.13
N PHE A 104 0.80 -5.23 -6.98
CA PHE A 104 -0.03 -4.04 -6.75
C PHE A 104 0.64 -2.80 -6.14
N GLN A 105 1.96 -2.79 -5.85
CA GLN A 105 2.55 -1.60 -5.20
C GLN A 105 3.90 -1.07 -5.72
N ASP A 106 4.75 -1.86 -6.39
CA ASP A 106 6.16 -1.43 -6.60
C ASP A 106 6.69 -1.50 -8.04
N SER A 107 5.83 -1.33 -9.06
CA SER A 107 6.29 -0.98 -10.41
C SER A 107 5.98 0.47 -10.79
N ALA A 108 5.86 1.34 -9.79
CA ALA A 108 6.29 2.71 -9.95
C ALA A 108 7.82 2.70 -9.77
N ILE A 109 8.56 3.09 -10.81
CA ILE A 109 9.82 3.78 -10.60
C ILE A 109 9.56 4.73 -9.42
N SER A 110 10.36 4.67 -8.34
CA SER A 110 10.22 5.55 -7.17
C SER A 110 10.58 6.98 -7.57
N LEU A 111 9.83 7.52 -8.53
CA LEU A 111 9.88 8.88 -8.99
C LEU A 111 9.50 9.70 -7.79
N LYS A 112 10.50 10.39 -7.25
CA LYS A 112 10.31 11.34 -6.17
C LYS A 112 9.23 12.32 -6.61
N ILE A 113 8.09 12.31 -5.91
CA ILE A 113 7.01 13.25 -6.18
C ILE A 113 7.57 14.65 -5.90
N PRO A 114 7.52 15.59 -6.87
CA PRO A 114 7.96 16.95 -6.64
C PRO A 114 7.15 17.61 -5.52
N HIS A 115 7.77 18.51 -4.75
CA HIS A 115 7.03 19.31 -3.77
C HIS A 115 6.02 20.26 -4.42
N GLU A 116 6.25 20.65 -5.67
CA GLU A 116 5.33 21.47 -6.45
C GLU A 116 5.09 20.85 -7.82
N ILE A 117 3.81 20.75 -8.19
CA ILE A 117 3.35 20.17 -9.44
C ILE A 117 2.48 21.21 -10.14
N TYR A 118 2.72 21.43 -11.43
CA TYR A 118 1.98 22.40 -12.21
C TYR A 118 1.14 21.68 -13.26
N LEU A 119 -0.18 21.77 -13.15
CA LEU A 119 -1.12 21.26 -14.14
C LEU A 119 -1.81 22.44 -14.83
N THR A 120 -2.13 22.33 -16.11
CA THR A 120 -3.10 23.25 -16.73
C THR A 120 -4.52 22.85 -16.34
N LYS A 121 -5.48 23.76 -16.48
CA LYS A 121 -6.90 23.43 -16.30
C LYS A 121 -7.36 22.28 -17.19
N GLY A 122 -6.88 22.23 -18.43
CA GLY A 122 -7.15 21.13 -19.36
C GLY A 122 -6.61 19.79 -18.86
N GLU A 123 -5.38 19.78 -18.32
CA GLU A 123 -4.76 18.58 -17.74
C GLU A 123 -5.49 18.10 -16.49
N ALA A 124 -5.93 19.02 -15.62
CA ALA A 124 -6.71 18.68 -14.43
C ALA A 124 -8.09 18.10 -14.76
N ASN A 125 -8.79 18.67 -15.74
CA ASN A 125 -10.06 18.14 -16.22
C ASN A 125 -9.88 16.74 -16.84
N PHE A 126 -8.87 16.58 -17.69
CA PHE A 126 -8.53 15.28 -18.24
C PHE A 126 -8.19 14.27 -17.14
N TRP A 127 -7.44 14.68 -16.11
CA TRP A 127 -7.10 13.82 -14.99
C TRP A 127 -8.34 13.34 -14.23
N ASN A 128 -9.31 14.23 -14.01
CA ASN A 128 -10.60 13.87 -13.41
C ASN A 128 -11.32 12.80 -14.24
N ASP A 129 -11.40 12.98 -15.56
CA ASP A 129 -12.07 12.04 -16.46
C ASP A 129 -11.34 10.70 -16.51
N PHE A 130 -10.01 10.72 -16.53
CA PHE A 130 -9.17 9.54 -16.47
C PHE A 130 -9.43 8.73 -15.18
N ILE A 131 -9.48 9.39 -14.03
CA ILE A 131 -9.72 8.75 -12.73
C ILE A 131 -11.16 8.24 -12.64
N TYR A 132 -12.13 8.98 -13.16
CA TYR A 132 -13.52 8.53 -13.25
C TYR A 132 -13.64 7.28 -14.12
N ALA A 133 -13.04 7.28 -15.31
CA ALA A 133 -13.02 6.14 -16.21
C ALA A 133 -12.32 4.94 -15.56
N PHE A 134 -11.21 5.16 -14.85
CA PHE A 134 -10.51 4.11 -14.12
C PHE A 134 -11.40 3.46 -13.04
N LYS A 135 -12.06 4.27 -12.19
CA LYS A 135 -12.88 3.79 -11.07
C LYS A 135 -14.19 3.15 -11.53
N HIS A 136 -14.90 3.79 -12.45
CA HIS A 136 -16.30 3.46 -12.74
C HIS A 136 -16.51 2.73 -14.06
N VAL A 137 -15.75 3.09 -15.10
CA VAL A 137 -15.92 2.50 -16.45
C VAL A 137 -15.08 1.23 -16.60
N ARG A 138 -13.78 1.31 -16.30
CA ARG A 138 -12.83 0.20 -16.44
C ARG A 138 -12.69 -0.63 -15.17
N ARG A 139 -13.26 -0.18 -14.04
CA ARG A 139 -13.27 -0.87 -12.74
C ARG A 139 -11.89 -1.38 -12.31
N GLY A 140 -10.88 -0.51 -12.38
CA GLY A 140 -9.51 -0.83 -12.02
C GLY A 140 -8.67 -1.49 -13.13
N LYS A 141 -9.25 -1.76 -14.31
CA LYS A 141 -8.47 -2.20 -15.47
C LYS A 141 -7.65 -1.02 -16.02
N GLY A 142 -6.35 -1.22 -16.25
CA GLY A 142 -5.44 -0.20 -16.74
C GLY A 142 -5.69 0.20 -18.20
N PHE A 143 -5.00 1.25 -18.64
CA PHE A 143 -5.12 1.81 -19.98
C PHE A 143 -3.97 1.36 -20.87
N ASP A 144 -4.32 0.77 -22.00
CA ASP A 144 -3.37 0.35 -23.02
C ASP A 144 -3.00 1.56 -23.89
N ILE A 145 -1.79 2.09 -23.71
CA ILE A 145 -1.31 3.27 -24.45
C ILE A 145 -0.94 2.91 -25.89
N ASN A 146 -0.64 1.64 -26.18
CA ASN A 146 -0.17 1.20 -27.50
C ASN A 146 -1.31 0.89 -28.47
N LYS A 147 -2.57 0.95 -28.01
CA LYS A 147 -3.73 1.02 -28.91
C LYS A 147 -3.82 2.43 -29.51
N GLU A 148 -3.08 2.62 -30.60
CA GLU A 148 -2.91 3.87 -31.36
C GLU A 148 -4.20 4.55 -31.83
N SER A 149 -5.36 3.89 -31.77
CA SER A 149 -6.61 4.39 -32.36
C SER A 149 -7.45 5.30 -31.46
N LEU A 150 -7.03 5.62 -30.24
CA LEU A 150 -7.81 6.44 -29.30
C LEU A 150 -7.06 7.71 -28.91
N GLU A 151 -7.66 8.88 -29.20
CA GLU A 151 -7.18 10.20 -28.79
C GLU A 151 -6.83 10.26 -27.28
N THR A 152 -7.61 9.55 -26.46
CA THR A 152 -7.37 9.37 -25.03
C THR A 152 -5.99 8.77 -24.73
N CYS A 153 -5.52 7.77 -25.48
CA CYS A 153 -4.23 7.13 -25.24
C CYS A 153 -3.06 8.08 -25.53
N ASN A 154 -3.19 8.93 -26.55
CA ASN A 154 -2.21 9.97 -26.86
C ASN A 154 -2.11 11.01 -25.73
N ILE A 155 -3.25 11.41 -25.14
CA ILE A 155 -3.28 12.36 -24.03
C ILE A 155 -2.67 11.72 -22.77
N ILE A 156 -3.01 10.46 -22.46
CA ILE A 156 -2.38 9.71 -21.35
C ILE A 156 -0.86 9.67 -21.55
N GLY A 157 -0.39 9.35 -22.76
CA GLY A 157 1.03 9.30 -23.09
C GLY A 157 1.74 10.63 -22.88
N LYS A 158 1.17 11.75 -23.34
CA LYS A 158 1.70 13.10 -23.14
C LYS A 158 1.73 13.48 -21.65
N LEU A 159 0.63 13.26 -20.94
CA LEU A 159 0.52 13.58 -19.52
C LEU A 159 1.49 12.74 -18.69
N ARG A 160 1.68 11.46 -19.04
CA ARG A 160 2.63 10.57 -18.40
C ARG A 160 4.08 11.01 -18.60
N LYS A 161 4.45 11.48 -19.80
CA LYS A 161 5.80 12.02 -20.05
C LYS A 161 6.07 13.26 -19.18
N LYS A 162 5.07 14.11 -19.00
CA LYS A 162 5.19 15.37 -18.23
C LYS A 162 5.10 15.15 -16.71
N HIS A 163 4.22 14.25 -16.26
CA HIS A 163 3.90 14.00 -14.86
C HIS A 163 4.00 12.49 -14.55
N PRO A 164 5.20 11.90 -14.66
CA PRO A 164 5.35 10.44 -14.60
C PRO A 164 5.00 9.86 -13.21
N TYR A 165 5.09 10.65 -12.14
CA TYR A 165 4.67 10.28 -10.77
C TYR A 165 3.15 10.12 -10.58
N LEU A 166 2.33 10.55 -11.55
CA LEU A 166 0.89 10.28 -11.54
C LEU A 166 0.56 8.87 -12.01
N PHE A 167 1.51 8.16 -12.64
CA PHE A 167 1.26 6.92 -13.35
C PHE A 167 2.21 5.80 -12.93
N PHE A 168 1.75 4.56 -13.01
CA PHE A 168 2.59 3.37 -12.98
C PHE A 168 2.18 2.38 -14.07
N SER A 169 3.08 1.47 -14.44
CA SER A 169 2.83 0.41 -15.41
C SER A 169 3.14 -0.95 -14.79
N ASN A 170 2.28 -1.93 -15.01
CA ASN A 170 2.42 -3.29 -14.46
C ASN A 170 3.33 -4.22 -15.29
N GLY A 171 4.19 -3.67 -16.16
CA GLY A 171 5.06 -4.44 -17.05
C GLY A 171 4.41 -4.91 -18.35
N ASN A 172 3.07 -4.96 -18.44
CA ASN A 172 2.33 -5.33 -19.65
C ASN A 172 1.74 -4.11 -20.38
N GLU A 173 2.47 -2.99 -20.38
CA GLU A 173 2.14 -1.75 -21.14
C GLU A 173 0.84 -1.02 -20.74
N LEU A 174 0.06 -1.61 -19.83
CA LEU A 174 -1.09 -0.99 -19.21
C LEU A 174 -0.64 0.08 -18.21
N VAL A 175 -1.36 1.21 -18.23
CA VAL A 175 -1.10 2.37 -17.40
C VAL A 175 -2.21 2.58 -16.39
N TYR A 176 -1.78 2.85 -15.17
CA TYR A 176 -2.61 2.98 -13.99
C TYR A 176 -2.26 4.28 -13.25
N PRO A 177 -3.21 4.92 -12.56
CA PRO A 177 -2.89 6.01 -11.65
C PRO A 177 -2.14 5.50 -10.42
N THR A 178 -1.14 6.24 -9.94
CA THR A 178 -0.50 5.98 -8.64
C THR A 178 -1.45 6.28 -7.47
N LYS A 179 -1.08 5.90 -6.24
CA LYS A 179 -1.81 6.29 -5.02
C LYS A 179 -1.97 7.81 -4.94
N PHE A 180 -0.89 8.55 -5.15
CA PHE A 180 -0.91 10.01 -5.23
C PHE A 180 -1.84 10.51 -6.36
N GLY A 181 -1.75 9.91 -7.54
CA GLY A 181 -2.62 10.25 -8.67
C GLY A 181 -4.10 10.01 -8.38
N MET A 182 -4.44 8.93 -7.69
CA MET A 182 -5.80 8.61 -7.24
C MET A 182 -6.35 9.62 -6.22
N GLU A 183 -5.51 10.06 -5.29
CA GLU A 183 -5.89 11.09 -4.32
C GLU A 183 -6.11 12.44 -5.01
N LEU A 184 -5.19 12.84 -5.90
CA LEU A 184 -5.31 14.06 -6.68
C LEU A 184 -6.60 14.08 -7.50
N GLY A 185 -6.91 12.99 -8.20
CA GLY A 185 -8.17 12.89 -8.95
C GLY A 185 -9.39 13.05 -8.07
N SER A 186 -9.38 12.43 -6.88
CA SER A 186 -10.49 12.52 -5.94
C SER A 186 -10.70 13.95 -5.43
N LYS A 187 -9.62 14.70 -5.14
CA LYS A 187 -9.69 16.11 -4.75
C LYS A 187 -10.20 16.98 -5.90
N ILE A 188 -9.67 16.82 -7.11
CA ILE A 188 -10.16 17.54 -8.30
C ILE A 188 -11.66 17.31 -8.51
N THR A 189 -12.13 16.05 -8.44
CA THR A 189 -13.56 15.73 -8.56
C THR A 189 -14.39 16.47 -7.51
N CYS A 190 -13.93 16.53 -6.26
CA CYS A 190 -14.64 17.25 -5.20
C CYS A 190 -14.78 18.74 -5.55
N TYR A 191 -13.70 19.41 -5.96
CA TYR A 191 -13.73 20.83 -6.33
C TYR A 191 -14.64 21.11 -7.52
N ILE A 192 -14.60 20.27 -8.56
CA ILE A 192 -15.47 20.39 -9.74
C ILE A 192 -16.94 20.25 -9.32
N LYS A 193 -17.28 19.27 -8.48
CA LYS A 193 -18.66 19.04 -8.02
C LYS A 193 -19.24 20.21 -7.23
N VAL A 194 -18.42 20.90 -6.44
CA VAL A 194 -18.86 22.07 -5.66
C VAL A 194 -18.73 23.39 -6.43
N ASN A 195 -18.40 23.34 -7.73
CA ASN A 195 -18.20 24.50 -8.60
C ASN A 195 -17.26 25.57 -8.01
N ARG A 196 -16.29 25.15 -7.19
CA ARG A 196 -15.33 26.03 -6.53
C ARG A 196 -14.10 26.18 -7.42
N GLN A 197 -13.60 27.39 -7.59
CA GLN A 197 -12.30 27.60 -8.23
C GLN A 197 -11.20 27.00 -7.37
N PHE A 198 -10.31 26.23 -8.00
CA PHE A 198 -9.18 25.59 -7.34
C PHE A 198 -7.91 25.87 -8.14
N ASP A 199 -7.21 26.93 -7.75
CA ASP A 199 -5.90 27.27 -8.32
C ASP A 199 -4.77 26.49 -7.62
N GLU A 200 -5.07 25.91 -6.45
CA GLU A 200 -4.13 25.10 -5.67
C GLU A 200 -4.84 23.94 -4.95
N ILE A 201 -4.22 22.75 -4.96
CA ILE A 201 -4.63 21.56 -4.22
C ILE A 201 -3.44 21.07 -3.41
N LEU A 202 -3.62 20.92 -2.09
CA LEU A 202 -2.61 20.35 -1.20
C LEU A 202 -2.86 18.85 -1.00
N ILE A 203 -1.84 18.03 -1.20
CA ILE A 203 -1.83 16.58 -0.92
C ILE A 203 -0.58 16.29 -0.10
N ASP A 204 -0.76 15.89 1.15
CA ASP A 204 0.32 15.80 2.14
C ASP A 204 1.21 17.07 2.12
N ASN A 205 2.48 16.91 1.73
CA ASN A 205 3.47 17.99 1.63
C ASN A 205 3.74 18.43 0.19
N VAL A 206 2.78 18.20 -0.72
CA VAL A 206 2.88 18.51 -2.16
C VAL A 206 1.80 19.50 -2.56
N ARG A 207 2.22 20.59 -3.18
CA ARG A 207 1.35 21.62 -3.73
C ARG A 207 1.11 21.36 -5.22
N VAL A 208 -0.15 21.19 -5.60
CA VAL A 208 -0.54 21.06 -7.01
C VAL A 208 -1.20 22.37 -7.44
N ILE A 209 -0.50 23.12 -8.28
CA ILE A 209 -0.89 24.44 -8.77
C ILE A 209 -1.54 24.28 -10.14
N ILE A 210 -2.78 24.76 -10.28
CA ILE A 210 -3.54 24.73 -11.53
C ILE A 210 -3.35 26.06 -12.27
N LYS A 211 -2.60 26.01 -13.36
CA LYS A 211 -2.44 27.15 -14.27
C LYS A 211 -3.68 27.30 -15.14
N LYS A 212 -4.09 28.56 -15.31
CA LYS A 212 -5.18 28.96 -16.20
C LYS A 212 -4.92 28.53 -17.64
#